data_AF-A0A6B3EBD6-F1
#
_entry.id   AF-A0A6B3EBD6-F1
#
_cell.length_a   1.000
_cell.length_b   1.000
_cell.length_c   1.000
_cell.angle_alpha   90.00
_cell.angle_beta   90.00
_cell.angle_gamma   90.00
#
_symmetry.space_group_name_H-M   'P 1'
#
loop_
_entity.id
_entity.type
_entity.pdbx_description
1 polymer ?
#
loop_
_entity_poly.entity_id
_entity_poly.type
_entity_poly.pdbx_seq_one_letter_code
_entity_poly.pdbx_strand_id
1 'polypeptide(L)'
;ATPLTATALLTALRAEGVAVVEHPGWRTHNRNAKGPWGPVNGVMIHHTVTSGTAATVALCSAGRSDLPGPLCHGVIAKDGTVHLVG
;
A
#
# COMPACT_ATOMS: atom_id res chain seq x y z
N ALA A 1 -5.22 17.34 4.69
CA ALA A 1 -4.09 17.51 3.76
C ALA A 1 -4.45 16.99 2.37
N THR A 2 -3.84 17.54 1.32
CA THR A 2 -3.89 16.96 -0.03
C THR A 2 -3.21 15.59 0.00
N PRO A 3 -3.80 14.53 -0.59
CA PRO A 3 -3.14 13.23 -0.66
C PRO A 3 -1.78 13.29 -1.39
N LEU A 4 -0.80 12.52 -0.92
CA LEU A 4 0.47 12.37 -1.62
C LEU A 4 0.25 11.67 -2.97
N THR A 5 0.97 12.09 -4.01
CA THR A 5 1.08 11.25 -5.21
C THR A 5 1.88 9.98 -4.89
N ALA A 6 1.75 8.95 -5.72
CA ALA A 6 2.56 7.73 -5.59
C ALA A 6 4.07 8.06 -5.58
N THR A 7 4.51 8.98 -6.45
CA THR A 7 5.89 9.45 -6.46
C THR A 7 6.29 10.14 -5.16
N ALA A 8 5.44 11.01 -4.61
CA ALA A 8 5.73 11.71 -3.37
C ALA A 8 5.82 10.75 -2.17
N LEU A 9 4.94 9.73 -2.11
CA LEU A 9 5.00 8.68 -1.10
C LEU A 9 6.32 7.89 -1.19
N LEU A 10 6.69 7.45 -2.39
CA LEU A 10 7.94 6.70 -2.62
C LEU A 10 9.18 7.53 -2.23
N THR A 11 9.20 8.81 -2.61
CA THR A 11 10.29 9.73 -2.25
C THR A 11 10.39 9.89 -0.74
N ALA A 12 9.27 10.07 -0.04
CA ALA A 12 9.26 10.21 1.41
C ALA A 12 9.80 8.94 2.11
N LEU A 13 9.34 7.75 1.70
CA LEU A 13 9.84 6.48 2.26
C LEU A 13 11.35 6.33 2.07
N ARG A 14 11.86 6.64 0.87
CA ARG A 14 13.30 6.57 0.59
C ARG A 14 14.10 7.61 1.39
N ALA A 15 13.57 8.81 1.59
CA ALA A 15 14.21 9.84 2.38
C ALA A 15 14.37 9.43 3.87
N GLU A 16 13.43 8.64 4.39
CA GLU A 16 13.49 8.06 5.74
C GLU A 16 14.34 6.77 5.81
N GLY A 17 15.02 6.39 4.73
CA GLY A 17 15.89 5.19 4.70
C GLY A 17 15.15 3.86 4.65
N VAL A 18 13.85 3.86 4.31
CA VAL A 18 13.04 2.64 4.23
C VAL A 18 13.45 1.78 3.02
N ALA A 19 13.64 0.49 3.24
CA ALA A 19 13.76 -0.48 2.15
C ALA A 19 12.40 -0.65 1.45
N VAL A 20 12.33 -0.37 0.15
CA VAL A 20 11.07 -0.37 -0.62
C VAL A 20 11.15 -1.38 -1.76
N VAL A 21 10.09 -2.18 -1.90
CA VAL A 21 9.83 -3.05 -3.06
C VAL A 21 8.61 -2.51 -3.80
N GLU A 22 8.79 -2.16 -5.07
CA GLU A 22 7.72 -1.66 -5.93
C GLU A 22 7.13 -2.83 -6.74
N HIS A 23 5.82 -3.06 -6.63
CA HIS A 23 5.14 -4.09 -7.44
C HIS A 23 4.64 -3.51 -8.77
N PRO A 24 4.65 -4.27 -9.88
CA PRO A 24 4.19 -3.78 -11.17
C PRO A 24 2.79 -3.14 -11.09
N GLY A 25 2.63 -1.94 -11.64
CA GLY A 25 1.35 -1.23 -11.71
C GLY A 25 0.86 -0.55 -10.42
N TRP A 26 1.59 -0.66 -9.29
CA TRP A 26 1.14 -0.17 -7.98
C TRP A 26 0.69 1.30 -7.99
N ARG A 27 1.37 2.17 -8.75
CA ARG A 27 1.09 3.62 -8.80
C ARG A 27 -0.31 3.98 -9.27
N THR A 28 -0.95 3.09 -10.03
CA THR A 28 -2.30 3.29 -10.59
C THR A 28 -3.28 2.25 -10.09
N HIS A 29 -2.86 1.36 -9.19
CA HIS A 29 -3.69 0.31 -8.64
C HIS A 29 -4.45 0.86 -7.43
N ASN A 30 -5.69 1.29 -7.61
CA ASN A 30 -6.49 1.92 -6.56
C ASN A 30 -7.97 1.58 -6.71
N ARG A 31 -8.77 2.00 -5.73
CA ARG A 31 -10.23 1.80 -5.73
C ARG A 31 -11.02 3.10 -5.89
N ASN A 32 -10.48 4.09 -6.62
CA ASN A 32 -11.11 5.40 -6.79
C ASN A 32 -12.44 5.36 -7.57
N ALA A 33 -12.80 4.21 -8.17
CA ALA A 33 -14.16 3.97 -8.64
C ALA A 33 -15.23 4.07 -7.52
N LYS A 34 -14.82 4.06 -6.24
CA LYS A 34 -15.70 4.31 -5.08
C LYS A 34 -15.83 5.79 -4.69
N GLY A 35 -15.09 6.68 -5.35
CA GLY A 35 -15.08 8.11 -5.08
C GLY A 35 -13.67 8.69 -5.10
N PRO A 36 -13.55 10.02 -5.10
CA PRO A 36 -12.25 10.70 -5.07
C PRO A 36 -11.50 10.38 -3.77
N TRP A 37 -10.19 10.26 -3.86
CA TRP A 37 -9.32 10.08 -2.69
C TRP A 37 -9.05 11.44 -2.02
N GLY A 38 -9.31 11.52 -0.71
CA GLY A 38 -9.00 12.67 0.13
C GLY A 38 -10.22 13.49 0.56
N PRO A 39 -10.03 14.50 1.44
CA PRO A 39 -8.75 14.92 2.05
C PRO A 39 -8.17 13.88 3.04
N VAL A 40 -6.85 13.88 3.21
CA VAL A 40 -6.16 13.00 4.19
C VAL A 40 -6.11 13.68 5.55
N ASN A 41 -6.56 12.98 6.59
CA ASN A 41 -6.58 13.47 7.97
C ASN A 41 -5.58 12.73 8.89
N GLY A 42 -5.02 11.61 8.44
CA GLY A 42 -4.09 10.81 9.21
C GLY A 42 -3.65 9.56 8.46
N VAL A 43 -2.85 8.73 9.14
CA VAL A 43 -2.35 7.45 8.64
C VAL A 43 -3.00 6.33 9.44
N MET A 44 -3.52 5.31 8.74
CA MET A 44 -4.09 4.11 9.35
C MET A 44 -3.10 2.95 9.21
N ILE A 45 -2.67 2.41 10.33
CA ILE A 45 -1.81 1.21 10.38
C ILE A 45 -2.67 0.05 10.87
N HIS A 46 -2.62 -1.07 10.18
CA HIS A 46 -3.33 -2.29 10.55
C HIS A 46 -2.44 -3.50 10.31
N HIS A 47 -2.65 -4.56 11.08
CA HIS A 47 -2.07 -5.87 10.81
C HIS A 47 -2.96 -6.68 9.85
N THR A 48 -2.39 -7.66 9.16
CA THR A 48 -3.11 -8.47 8.17
C THR A 48 -3.69 -9.78 8.73
N VAL A 49 -3.23 -10.21 9.92
CA VAL A 49 -3.58 -11.51 10.52
C VAL A 49 -3.24 -12.69 9.59
N THR A 50 -2.16 -12.55 8.82
CA THR A 50 -1.64 -13.57 7.88
C THR A 50 -0.24 -14.04 8.27
N SER A 51 0.24 -15.07 7.57
CA SER A 51 1.60 -15.60 7.69
C SER A 51 2.32 -15.54 6.35
N GLY A 52 3.63 -15.30 6.36
CA GLY A 52 4.48 -15.25 5.17
C GLY A 52 4.35 -13.96 4.36
N THR A 53 5.48 -13.32 4.04
CA THR A 53 5.51 -12.04 3.33
C THR A 53 4.89 -12.15 1.94
N ALA A 54 5.29 -13.15 1.15
CA ALA A 54 4.80 -13.30 -0.23
C ALA A 54 3.27 -13.49 -0.29
N ALA A 55 2.71 -14.36 0.56
CA ALA A 55 1.27 -14.58 0.64
C ALA A 55 0.52 -13.33 1.12
N THR A 56 1.08 -12.61 2.10
CA THR A 56 0.50 -11.37 2.62
C THR A 56 0.47 -10.27 1.57
N VAL A 57 1.57 -10.07 0.85
CA VAL A 57 1.68 -9.09 -0.24
C VAL A 57 0.73 -9.44 -1.38
N ALA A 58 0.64 -10.72 -1.77
CA ALA A 58 -0.29 -11.17 -2.80
C ALA A 58 -1.75 -10.93 -2.41
N LEU A 59 -2.13 -11.23 -1.16
CA LEU A 59 -3.47 -10.95 -0.64
C LEU A 59 -3.78 -9.44 -0.64
N CYS A 60 -2.87 -8.62 -0.13
CA CYS A 60 -3.07 -7.17 -0.07
C CYS A 60 -3.11 -6.52 -1.45
N SER A 61 -2.37 -7.06 -2.42
CA SER A 61 -2.43 -6.62 -3.81
C SER A 61 -3.73 -7.09 -4.48
N ALA A 62 -4.00 -8.39 -4.55
CA ALA A 62 -5.14 -8.92 -5.29
C ALA A 62 -6.50 -8.63 -4.62
N GLY A 63 -6.52 -8.54 -3.29
CA GLY A 63 -7.73 -8.50 -2.49
C GLY A 63 -8.31 -9.88 -2.22
N ARG A 64 -9.61 -9.90 -1.95
CA ARG A 64 -10.39 -11.10 -1.62
C ARG A 64 -11.65 -11.13 -2.48
N SER A 65 -12.33 -12.27 -2.51
CA SER A 65 -13.53 -12.48 -3.34
C SER A 65 -14.65 -11.47 -3.09
N ASP A 66 -14.74 -10.92 -1.88
CA ASP A 66 -15.74 -9.94 -1.47
C ASP A 66 -15.22 -8.49 -1.43
N LEU A 67 -13.91 -8.29 -1.58
CA LEU A 67 -13.27 -6.99 -1.51
C LEU A 67 -12.07 -6.94 -2.47
N PRO A 68 -12.21 -6.33 -3.66
CA PRO A 68 -11.12 -6.26 -4.61
C PRO A 68 -9.95 -5.45 -4.04
N GLY A 69 -8.76 -5.80 -4.51
CA GLY A 69 -7.55 -5.08 -4.20
C GLY A 69 -7.46 -3.69 -4.83
N PRO A 70 -6.45 -2.89 -4.42
CA PRO A 70 -5.57 -3.18 -3.29
C PRO A 70 -6.33 -3.01 -1.95
N LEU A 71 -5.92 -3.76 -0.92
CA LEU A 71 -6.47 -3.64 0.43
C LEU A 71 -5.79 -2.54 1.26
N CYS A 72 -4.60 -2.12 0.86
CA CYS A 72 -3.79 -1.08 1.49
C CYS A 72 -2.84 -0.46 0.46
N HIS A 73 -2.27 0.71 0.76
CA HIS A 73 -1.27 1.34 -0.12
C HIS A 73 0.09 0.62 -0.07
N GLY A 74 0.48 0.12 1.11
CA GLY A 74 1.72 -0.63 1.30
C GLY A 74 1.64 -1.67 2.41
N VAL A 75 2.42 -2.74 2.27
CA VAL A 75 2.56 -3.83 3.26
C VAL A 75 3.94 -3.72 3.89
N ILE A 76 3.99 -3.69 5.22
CA ILE A 76 5.24 -3.69 5.97
C ILE A 76 5.56 -5.13 6.36
N ALA A 77 6.65 -5.68 5.82
CA ALA A 77 7.14 -7.01 6.17
C ALA A 77 7.82 -7.01 7.55
N LYS A 78 8.02 -8.21 8.13
CA LYS A 78 8.65 -8.34 9.45
C LYS A 78 10.09 -7.82 9.52
N ASP A 79 10.78 -7.75 8.39
CA ASP A 79 12.12 -7.18 8.27
C ASP A 79 12.11 -5.65 8.08
N GLY A 80 10.94 -5.00 8.11
CA GLY A 80 10.77 -3.56 7.91
C GLY A 80 10.66 -3.14 6.45
N THR A 81 10.78 -4.05 5.47
CA THR A 81 10.61 -3.73 4.05
C THR A 81 9.17 -3.32 3.74
N VAL A 82 9.01 -2.22 3.01
CA VAL A 82 7.70 -1.75 2.54
C VAL A 82 7.47 -2.22 1.11
N HIS A 83 6.45 -3.04 0.91
CA HIS A 83 5.97 -3.46 -0.41
C HIS A 83 4.83 -2.55 -0.86
N LEU A 84 5.03 -1.76 -1.91
CA LEU A 84 4.02 -0.86 -2.46
C LEU A 84 3.11 -1.61 -3.43
N VAL A 85 1.82 -1.64 -3.13
CA VAL A 85 0.83 -2.44 -3.87
C VAL A 85 -0.37 -1.63 -4.38
N GLY A 86 -0.52 -0.36 -3.95
CA GLY A 86 -1.61 0.52 -4.39
C GLY A 86 -1.47 1.99 -3.99
#